data_AF-A0A3M1YNJ5-F1
#
_entry.id   AF-A0A3M1YNJ5-F1
#
_cell.length_a   1.000
_cell.length_b   1.000
_cell.length_c   1.000
_cell.angle_alpha   90.00
_cell.angle_beta   90.00
_cell.angle_gamma   90.00
#
_symmetry.space_group_name_H-M   'P 1'
#
loop_
_entity.id
_entity.type
_entity.pdbx_description
1 polymer ?
#
loop_
_entity_poly.entity_id
_entity_poly.type
_entity_poly.pdbx_seq_one_letter_code
_entity_poly.pdbx_strand_id
1 'polypeptide(L)'
;LWKKAFKENITSIITGHNYVTEAILPACMRWSKLDVANIKDIHRKFSKTPLKTFPLLDFWTYTYYQKMRDFELFPLLNYMEYNKDEAKKIIIEKMGWRDYGGKHYESFFTKFYQGYVLKEKFGYDKRKAHLATLINSGQITKEEALQELKKPAYPPEDLEKDIEYFCKKMGFTREEFEQIMKEPEVPHTKYKSYETGLYRHHEKVMTTLRPITRLVKKII
;
A
#
# COMPACT_ATOMS: atom_id res chain seq x y z
N LEU A 1 1.36 4.30 13.93
CA LEU A 1 0.49 3.30 14.58
C LEU A 1 1.23 2.55 15.67
N TRP A 2 2.07 1.56 15.37
CA TRP A 2 2.72 0.66 16.34
C TRP A 2 3.44 1.36 17.49
N LYS A 3 4.29 2.36 17.20
CA LYS A 3 4.98 3.14 18.23
C LYS A 3 4.02 3.82 19.23
N LYS A 4 2.91 4.37 18.73
CA LYS A 4 1.89 5.04 19.57
C LYS A 4 1.14 4.00 20.39
N ALA A 5 0.67 2.92 19.77
CA ALA A 5 -0.04 1.84 20.46
C ALA A 5 0.83 1.22 21.57
N PHE A 6 2.13 1.01 21.29
CA PHE A 6 3.09 0.52 22.28
C PHE A 6 3.30 1.48 23.46
N LYS A 7 3.38 2.79 23.19
CA LYS A 7 3.56 3.82 24.22
C LYS A 7 2.33 3.95 25.12
N GLU A 8 1.14 3.93 24.52
CA GLU A 8 -0.13 4.12 25.21
C GLU A 8 -0.71 2.81 25.79
N ASN A 9 0.05 1.70 25.76
CA ASN A 9 -0.40 0.37 26.20
C ASN A 9 -1.68 -0.13 25.49
N ILE A 10 -1.92 0.29 24.24
CA ILE A 10 -3.07 -0.14 23.44
C ILE A 10 -2.70 -1.41 22.67
N THR A 11 -3.38 -2.51 22.94
CA THR A 11 -3.19 -3.79 22.24
C THR A 11 -4.24 -4.01 21.15
N SER A 12 -5.47 -3.59 21.38
CA SER A 12 -6.59 -3.75 20.44
C SER A 12 -6.67 -2.58 19.46
N ILE A 13 -6.63 -2.86 18.17
CA ILE A 13 -6.64 -1.86 17.10
C ILE A 13 -7.73 -2.19 16.09
N ILE A 14 -8.69 -1.27 15.93
CA ILE A 14 -9.74 -1.39 14.92
C ILE A 14 -9.17 -0.93 13.56
N THR A 15 -9.45 -1.68 12.50
CA THR A 15 -9.02 -1.36 11.13
C THR A 15 -10.21 -1.43 10.17
N GLY A 16 -10.15 -0.63 9.10
CA GLY A 16 -11.12 -0.66 8.00
C GLY A 16 -10.77 -1.64 6.88
N HIS A 17 -9.84 -2.58 7.12
CA HIS A 17 -9.51 -3.59 6.12
C HIS A 17 -10.65 -4.60 6.00
N ASN A 18 -10.83 -5.17 4.81
CA ASN A 18 -11.79 -6.23 4.59
C ASN A 18 -11.36 -7.21 3.49
N TYR A 19 -11.79 -8.47 3.59
CA TYR A 19 -11.47 -9.47 2.55
C TYR A 19 -12.38 -9.33 1.31
N VAL A 20 -13.62 -8.85 1.47
CA VAL A 20 -14.61 -8.78 0.39
C VAL A 20 -14.27 -7.76 -0.72
N THR A 21 -13.35 -6.82 -0.49
CA THR A 21 -12.90 -5.85 -1.51
C THR A 21 -11.38 -5.76 -1.69
N GLU A 22 -10.59 -6.44 -0.83
CA GLU A 22 -9.13 -6.28 -0.81
C GLU A 22 -8.31 -7.58 -0.72
N ALA A 23 -8.95 -8.76 -0.78
CA ALA A 23 -8.25 -10.04 -0.59
C ALA A 23 -7.20 -10.36 -1.67
N ILE A 24 -7.43 -9.99 -2.92
CA ILE A 24 -6.57 -10.40 -4.03
C ILE A 24 -5.67 -9.23 -4.45
N LEU A 25 -4.35 -9.43 -4.34
CA LEU A 25 -3.34 -8.57 -4.95
C LEU A 25 -2.08 -9.41 -5.29
N PRO A 26 -1.74 -9.60 -6.57
CA PRO A 26 -0.57 -10.38 -6.97
C PRO A 26 0.72 -9.85 -6.35
N ALA A 27 1.64 -10.75 -6.01
CA ALA A 27 2.93 -10.39 -5.40
C ALA A 27 3.75 -9.45 -6.29
N CYS A 28 3.72 -9.60 -7.62
CA CYS A 28 4.39 -8.70 -8.55
C CYS A 28 3.87 -7.25 -8.52
N MET A 29 2.64 -7.03 -8.04
CA MET A 29 1.98 -5.72 -7.99
C MET A 29 2.14 -5.02 -6.63
N ARG A 30 2.89 -5.62 -5.69
CA ARG A 30 3.09 -5.07 -4.36
C ARG A 30 4.49 -5.36 -3.82
N TRP A 31 5.04 -4.36 -3.15
CA TRP A 31 6.21 -4.49 -2.29
C TRP A 31 5.87 -3.93 -0.92
N SER A 32 6.58 -4.36 0.10
CA SER A 32 6.40 -3.93 1.47
C SER A 32 6.83 -2.48 1.62
N LYS A 33 5.87 -1.66 2.06
CA LYS A 33 6.12 -0.29 2.53
C LYS A 33 7.03 -0.21 3.78
N LEU A 34 7.30 -1.35 4.42
CA LEU A 34 8.20 -1.46 5.57
C LEU A 34 9.63 -1.88 5.15
N ASP A 35 9.91 -1.99 3.85
CA ASP A 35 11.26 -2.32 3.37
C ASP A 35 12.21 -1.13 3.47
N VAL A 36 12.69 -0.89 4.69
CA VAL A 36 13.64 0.19 4.98
C VAL A 36 14.99 -0.01 4.29
N ALA A 37 15.40 -1.26 4.01
CA ALA A 37 16.62 -1.50 3.24
C ALA A 37 16.50 -0.97 1.81
N ASN A 38 15.35 -1.22 1.17
CA ASN A 38 15.07 -0.74 -0.18
C ASN A 38 15.04 0.79 -0.23
N ILE A 39 14.28 1.40 0.67
CA ILE A 39 14.17 2.86 0.76
C ILE A 39 15.55 3.48 0.96
N LYS A 40 16.36 2.96 1.90
CA LYS A 40 17.71 3.50 2.17
C LYS A 40 18.69 3.27 1.02
N ASP A 41 18.64 2.13 0.34
CA ASP A 41 19.55 1.84 -0.76
C ASP A 41 19.27 2.71 -1.98
N ILE A 42 18.00 2.88 -2.35
CA ILE A 42 17.58 3.81 -3.40
C ILE A 42 17.99 5.24 -3.02
N HIS A 43 17.63 5.68 -1.82
CA HIS A 43 17.92 7.03 -1.36
C HIS A 43 19.42 7.34 -1.39
N ARG A 44 20.26 6.43 -0.89
CA ARG A 44 21.72 6.58 -0.89
C ARG A 44 22.31 6.68 -2.31
N LYS A 45 21.71 5.98 -3.29
CA LYS A 45 22.21 5.96 -4.68
C LYS A 45 21.81 7.22 -5.46
N PHE A 46 20.64 7.79 -5.19
CA PHE A 46 20.05 8.83 -6.05
C PHE A 46 19.78 10.16 -5.36
N SER A 47 19.93 10.26 -4.03
CA SER A 47 19.69 11.50 -3.30
C SER A 47 20.97 12.06 -2.69
N LYS A 48 21.03 13.39 -2.61
CA LYS A 48 22.13 14.14 -1.98
C LYS A 48 21.76 14.66 -0.58
N THR A 49 20.48 14.59 -0.21
CA THR A 49 19.95 15.18 1.03
C THR A 49 19.64 14.09 2.05
N PRO A 50 20.03 14.21 3.33
CA PRO A 50 19.77 13.17 4.32
C PRO A 50 18.27 13.02 4.67
N LEU A 51 17.80 11.77 4.82
CA LEU A 51 16.47 11.43 5.35
C LEU A 51 16.38 11.66 6.87
N LYS A 52 16.29 12.92 7.32
CA LYS A 52 16.21 13.25 8.76
C LYS A 52 14.82 13.03 9.36
N THR A 53 13.77 13.43 8.65
CA THR A 53 12.39 13.50 9.17
C THR A 53 11.48 12.41 8.63
N PHE A 54 11.93 11.63 7.64
CA PHE A 54 11.11 10.59 7.04
C PHE A 54 10.89 9.45 8.04
N PRO A 55 9.63 9.13 8.41
CA PRO A 55 9.36 8.14 9.44
C PRO A 55 9.66 6.74 8.90
N LEU A 56 10.79 6.18 9.34
CA LEU A 56 11.16 4.80 9.05
C LEU A 56 10.82 3.91 10.23
N LEU A 57 10.18 2.78 9.94
CA LEU A 57 9.98 1.70 10.89
C LEU A 57 10.85 0.54 10.43
N ASP A 58 12.08 0.48 10.95
CA ASP A 58 13.00 -0.60 10.59
C ASP A 58 12.49 -1.96 11.07
N PHE A 59 13.04 -3.02 10.47
CA PHE A 59 12.67 -4.39 10.74
C PHE A 59 12.76 -4.74 12.23
N TRP A 60 13.86 -4.36 12.91
CA TRP A 60 14.10 -4.72 14.31
C TRP A 60 13.13 -4.01 15.25
N THR A 61 12.91 -2.72 15.04
CA THR A 61 11.94 -1.93 15.79
C THR A 61 10.52 -2.48 15.58
N TYR A 62 10.16 -2.83 14.34
CA TYR A 62 8.87 -3.47 14.07
C TYR A 62 8.75 -4.82 14.80
N THR A 63 9.74 -5.70 14.66
CA THR A 63 9.76 -7.01 15.31
C THR A 63 9.70 -6.88 16.82
N TYR A 64 10.43 -5.93 17.41
CA TYR A 64 10.39 -5.65 18.84
C TYR A 64 8.98 -5.32 19.31
N TYR A 65 8.29 -4.38 18.65
CA TYR A 65 6.91 -4.03 19.01
C TYR A 65 5.98 -5.25 18.93
N GLN A 66 6.04 -6.01 17.83
CA GLN A 66 5.21 -7.21 17.63
C GLN A 66 5.52 -8.33 18.64
N LYS A 67 6.77 -8.42 19.11
CA LYS A 67 7.19 -9.44 20.07
C LYS A 67 6.88 -9.10 21.51
N MET A 68 6.97 -7.82 21.87
CA MET A 68 6.80 -7.33 23.24
C MET A 68 5.35 -7.05 23.60
N ARG A 69 4.46 -6.83 22.61
CA ARG A 69 3.03 -6.71 22.85
C ARG A 69 2.26 -7.53 21.85
N ASP A 70 1.21 -8.19 22.33
CA ASP A 70 0.28 -8.92 21.48
C ASP A 70 -0.75 -7.93 20.98
N PHE A 71 -0.49 -7.35 19.81
CA PHE A 71 -1.45 -6.47 19.15
C PHE A 71 -2.51 -7.31 18.44
N GLU A 72 -3.77 -6.98 18.68
CA GLU A 72 -4.91 -7.60 18.04
C GLU A 72 -5.53 -6.61 17.06
N LEU A 73 -5.53 -6.97 15.78
CA LEU A 73 -6.17 -6.18 14.73
C LEU A 73 -7.60 -6.69 14.54
N PHE A 74 -8.55 -5.78 14.69
CA PHE A 74 -9.97 -6.04 14.48
C PHE A 74 -10.40 -5.38 13.15
N PRO A 75 -10.36 -6.10 12.02
CA PRO A 75 -10.90 -5.60 10.76
C PRO A 75 -12.43 -5.55 10.86
N LEU A 76 -12.97 -4.44 11.35
CA LEU A 76 -14.37 -4.32 11.76
C LEU A 76 -15.34 -4.71 10.64
N LEU A 77 -15.00 -4.35 9.41
CA LEU A 77 -15.79 -4.62 8.22
C LEU A 77 -15.94 -6.11 7.88
N ASN A 78 -15.09 -6.98 8.44
CA ASN A 78 -15.24 -8.43 8.30
C ASN A 78 -16.26 -9.05 9.26
N TYR A 79 -16.70 -8.31 10.28
CA TYR A 79 -17.70 -8.76 11.25
C TYR A 79 -19.13 -8.34 10.88
N MET A 80 -19.32 -7.85 9.65
CA MET A 80 -20.60 -7.41 9.12
C MET A 80 -20.70 -7.74 7.63
N GLU A 81 -21.93 -7.72 7.10
CA GLU A 81 -22.18 -7.85 5.66
C GLU A 81 -21.80 -6.56 4.94
N TYR A 82 -20.50 -6.41 4.66
CA TYR A 82 -19.98 -5.21 4.01
C TYR A 82 -20.22 -5.25 2.49
N ASN A 83 -21.10 -4.38 2.00
CA ASN A 83 -21.25 -4.06 0.58
C ASN A 83 -20.59 -2.71 0.26
N LYS A 84 -19.70 -2.68 -0.74
CA LYS A 84 -18.94 -1.50 -1.11
C LYS A 84 -19.83 -0.35 -1.59
N ASP A 85 -20.80 -0.65 -2.45
CA ASP A 85 -21.63 0.39 -3.07
C ASP A 85 -22.67 0.94 -2.09
N GLU A 86 -23.20 0.09 -1.22
CA GLU A 86 -24.04 0.53 -0.09
C GLU A 86 -23.25 1.41 0.88
N ALA A 87 -22.03 1.00 1.26
CA ALA A 87 -21.18 1.81 2.12
C ALA A 87 -20.91 3.20 1.52
N LYS A 88 -20.64 3.29 0.21
CA LYS A 88 -20.50 4.56 -0.52
C LYS A 88 -21.76 5.42 -0.42
N LYS A 89 -22.95 4.85 -0.67
CA LYS A 89 -24.23 5.58 -0.56
C LYS A 89 -24.42 6.16 0.83
N ILE A 90 -24.23 5.34 1.87
CA ILE A 90 -24.41 5.75 3.27
C ILE A 90 -23.49 6.93 3.63
N ILE A 91 -22.21 6.89 3.24
CA ILE A 91 -21.28 7.97 3.59
C ILE A 91 -21.51 9.24 2.76
N ILE A 92 -21.99 9.11 1.50
CA ILE A 92 -22.41 10.27 0.70
C ILE A 92 -23.58 10.96 1.40
N GLU A 93 -24.63 10.20 1.73
CA GLU A 93 -25.88 10.73 2.28
C GLU A 93 -25.71 11.27 3.71
N LYS A 94 -25.00 10.54 4.58
CA LYS A 94 -24.91 10.88 6.01
C LYS A 94 -23.75 11.80 6.34
N MET A 95 -22.66 11.76 5.57
CA MET A 95 -21.41 12.46 5.89
C MET A 95 -21.02 13.50 4.84
N GLY A 96 -21.80 13.64 3.76
CA GLY A 96 -21.47 14.53 2.65
C GLY A 96 -20.17 14.13 1.94
N TRP A 97 -19.80 12.85 2.00
CA TRP A 97 -18.58 12.36 1.36
C TRP A 97 -18.68 12.50 -0.16
N ARG A 98 -17.58 12.90 -0.79
CA ARG A 98 -17.48 12.99 -2.25
C ARG A 98 -16.88 11.71 -2.80
N ASP A 99 -17.53 11.12 -3.80
CA ASP A 99 -16.94 10.01 -4.54
C ASP A 99 -15.81 10.50 -5.45
N TYR A 100 -14.61 9.97 -5.24
CA TYR A 100 -13.42 10.23 -6.06
C TYR A 100 -13.32 9.29 -7.28
N GLY A 101 -14.30 8.41 -7.45
CA GLY A 101 -14.40 7.44 -8.54
C GLY A 101 -13.60 6.17 -8.25
N GLY A 102 -12.36 6.12 -8.75
CA GLY A 102 -11.50 4.94 -8.65
C GLY A 102 -11.05 4.61 -7.21
N LYS A 103 -10.60 3.37 -7.00
CA LYS A 103 -10.10 2.95 -5.69
C LYS A 103 -8.80 3.70 -5.35
N HIS A 104 -8.72 4.28 -4.15
CA HIS A 104 -7.61 5.09 -3.64
C HIS A 104 -7.43 6.46 -4.33
N TYR A 105 -8.48 7.00 -4.95
CA TYR A 105 -8.40 8.27 -5.69
C TYR A 105 -8.57 9.50 -4.77
N GLU A 106 -8.71 9.30 -3.47
CA GLU A 106 -8.71 10.36 -2.45
C GLU A 106 -7.35 11.09 -2.38
N SER A 107 -6.27 10.38 -2.72
CA SER A 107 -4.90 10.91 -2.75
C SER A 107 -4.45 11.14 -4.19
N PHE A 108 -4.12 12.38 -4.54
CA PHE A 108 -3.56 12.72 -5.86
C PHE A 108 -2.43 11.78 -6.28
N PHE A 109 -1.43 11.58 -5.41
CA PHE A 109 -0.27 10.77 -5.76
C PHE A 109 -0.66 9.31 -6.00
N THR A 110 -1.60 8.79 -5.20
CA THR A 110 -2.04 7.40 -5.33
C THR A 110 -2.90 7.21 -6.58
N LYS A 111 -3.79 8.15 -6.90
CA LYS A 111 -4.53 8.24 -8.16
C LYS A 111 -3.56 8.21 -9.33
N PHE A 112 -2.64 9.18 -9.39
CA PHE A 112 -1.66 9.35 -10.46
C PHE A 112 -0.77 8.12 -10.64
N TYR A 113 -0.21 7.60 -9.54
CA TYR A 113 0.67 6.45 -9.60
C TYR A 113 -0.06 5.17 -10.03
N GLN A 114 -1.19 4.82 -9.40
CA GLN A 114 -1.86 3.55 -9.68
C GLN A 114 -2.67 3.57 -10.98
N GLY A 115 -3.32 4.69 -11.29
CA GLY A 115 -4.19 4.82 -12.46
C GLY A 115 -3.44 5.12 -13.75
N TYR A 116 -2.26 5.73 -13.68
CA TYR A 116 -1.46 6.10 -14.86
C TYR A 116 -0.07 5.46 -14.85
N VAL A 117 0.83 5.87 -13.96
CA VAL A 117 2.25 5.46 -14.03
C VAL A 117 2.43 3.93 -13.97
N LEU A 118 1.77 3.27 -13.03
CA LEU A 118 1.87 1.82 -12.82
C LEU A 118 1.30 1.03 -14.00
N LYS A 119 0.25 1.55 -14.65
CA LYS A 119 -0.39 0.91 -15.80
C LYS A 119 0.42 1.12 -17.08
N GLU A 120 0.78 2.36 -17.38
CA GLU A 120 1.42 2.72 -18.66
C GLU A 120 2.92 2.37 -18.70
N LYS A 121 3.67 2.60 -17.61
CA LYS A 121 5.11 2.30 -17.57
C LYS A 121 5.42 0.85 -17.22
N PHE A 122 4.70 0.29 -16.25
CA PHE A 122 5.01 -1.05 -15.70
C PHE A 122 4.00 -2.13 -16.11
N GLY A 123 2.97 -1.78 -16.89
CA GLY A 123 1.98 -2.75 -17.40
C GLY A 123 1.02 -3.34 -16.35
N TYR A 124 1.02 -2.84 -15.11
CA TYR A 124 0.21 -3.40 -14.03
C TYR A 124 -1.09 -2.60 -13.83
N ASP A 125 -2.21 -3.16 -14.29
CA ASP A 125 -3.54 -2.64 -13.97
C ASP A 125 -4.09 -3.28 -12.70
N LYS A 126 -3.99 -2.55 -11.58
CA LYS A 126 -4.50 -3.01 -10.28
C LYS A 126 -6.00 -3.24 -10.26
N ARG A 127 -6.79 -2.63 -11.16
CA ARG A 127 -8.25 -2.84 -11.22
C ARG A 127 -8.58 -4.32 -11.42
N LYS A 128 -7.75 -5.07 -12.15
CA LYS A 128 -7.91 -6.53 -12.33
C LYS A 128 -8.01 -7.27 -10.98
N ALA A 129 -7.12 -6.97 -10.04
CA ALA A 129 -7.07 -7.63 -8.75
C ALA A 129 -8.26 -7.22 -7.84
N HIS A 130 -8.62 -5.93 -7.87
CA HIS A 130 -9.76 -5.41 -7.13
C HIS A 130 -11.09 -5.96 -7.63
N LEU A 131 -11.30 -5.97 -8.95
CA LEU A 131 -12.50 -6.52 -9.57
C LEU A 131 -12.60 -8.03 -9.37
N ALA A 132 -11.48 -8.77 -9.46
CA ALA A 132 -11.45 -10.19 -9.13
C ALA A 132 -11.91 -10.45 -7.68
N THR A 133 -11.51 -9.59 -6.74
CA THR A 133 -11.99 -9.70 -5.36
C THR A 133 -13.50 -9.47 -5.27
N LEU A 134 -14.04 -8.47 -5.98
CA LEU A 134 -15.48 -8.20 -5.99
C LEU A 134 -16.29 -9.34 -6.60
N ILE A 135 -15.80 -9.98 -7.68
CA ILE A 135 -16.40 -11.19 -8.25
C ILE A 135 -16.45 -12.30 -7.20
N ASN A 136 -15.32 -12.58 -6.54
CA ASN A 136 -15.24 -13.65 -5.53
C ASN A 136 -16.11 -13.38 -4.30
N SER A 137 -16.41 -12.11 -4.00
CA SER A 137 -17.33 -11.71 -2.93
C SER A 137 -18.80 -11.69 -3.36
N GLY A 138 -19.11 -11.94 -4.64
CA GLY A 138 -20.47 -11.88 -5.18
C GLY A 138 -21.05 -10.48 -5.34
N GLN A 139 -20.23 -9.41 -5.20
CA GLN A 139 -20.71 -8.03 -5.33
C GLN A 139 -20.89 -7.58 -6.78
N ILE A 140 -20.15 -8.19 -7.73
CA ILE A 140 -20.29 -7.95 -9.17
C ILE A 140 -20.14 -9.26 -9.95
N THR A 141 -20.64 -9.28 -11.17
CA THR A 141 -20.43 -10.32 -12.16
C THR A 141 -19.11 -10.14 -12.91
N LYS A 142 -18.67 -11.22 -13.57
CA LYS A 142 -17.48 -11.17 -14.45
C LYS A 142 -17.71 -10.22 -15.63
N GLU A 143 -18.93 -10.18 -16.15
CA GLU A 143 -19.33 -9.35 -17.27
C GLU A 143 -19.22 -7.86 -16.90
N GLU A 144 -19.73 -7.47 -15.73
CA GLU A 144 -19.59 -6.11 -15.20
C GLU A 144 -18.13 -5.73 -15.01
N ALA A 145 -17.31 -6.62 -14.44
CA ALA A 145 -15.88 -6.40 -14.28
C ALA A 145 -15.17 -6.17 -15.62
N LEU A 146 -15.53 -6.94 -16.66
CA LEU A 146 -14.96 -6.77 -17.99
C LEU A 146 -15.40 -5.44 -18.63
N GLN A 147 -16.64 -5.00 -18.44
CA GLN A 147 -17.08 -3.68 -18.91
C GLN A 147 -16.35 -2.55 -18.18
N GLU A 148 -16.12 -2.70 -16.87
CA GLU A 148 -15.35 -1.72 -16.09
C GLU A 148 -13.90 -1.62 -16.57
N LEU A 149 -13.26 -2.75 -16.91
CA LEU A 149 -11.89 -2.74 -17.44
C LEU A 149 -11.74 -2.08 -18.81
N LYS A 150 -12.82 -2.03 -19.62
CA LYS A 150 -12.83 -1.29 -20.90
C LYS A 150 -12.82 0.22 -20.70
N LYS A 151 -13.30 0.71 -19.55
CA LYS A 151 -13.22 2.14 -19.22
C LYS A 151 -11.75 2.54 -19.01
N PRO A 152 -11.38 3.79 -19.32
CA PRO A 152 -10.04 4.27 -19.02
C PRO A 152 -9.77 4.20 -17.52
N ALA A 153 -8.58 3.73 -17.14
CA ALA A 153 -8.19 3.65 -15.73
C ALA A 153 -8.05 5.05 -15.09
N TYR A 154 -7.73 6.04 -15.90
CA TYR A 154 -7.55 7.43 -15.51
C TYR A 154 -8.55 8.30 -16.26
N PRO A 155 -9.24 9.24 -15.60
CA PRO A 155 -10.11 10.20 -16.30
C PRO A 155 -9.29 11.01 -17.33
N PRO A 156 -9.58 10.90 -18.64
CA PRO A 156 -8.79 11.58 -19.67
C PRO A 156 -8.73 13.10 -19.50
N GLU A 157 -9.80 13.69 -18.97
CA GLU A 157 -9.93 15.13 -18.69
C GLU A 157 -9.02 15.63 -17.56
N ASP A 158 -8.59 14.74 -16.66
CA ASP A 158 -7.70 15.04 -15.54
C ASP A 158 -6.23 14.78 -15.88
N LEU A 159 -5.96 13.86 -16.80
CA LEU A 159 -4.62 13.29 -16.99
C LEU A 159 -3.55 14.34 -17.26
N GLU A 160 -3.79 15.22 -18.23
CA GLU A 160 -2.81 16.23 -18.64
C GLU A 160 -2.50 17.21 -17.50
N LYS A 161 -3.54 17.70 -16.81
CA LYS A 161 -3.42 18.59 -15.66
C LYS A 161 -2.67 17.93 -14.50
N ASP A 162 -2.92 16.64 -14.28
CA ASP A 162 -2.29 15.87 -13.22
C ASP A 162 -0.81 15.57 -13.54
N ILE A 163 -0.46 15.36 -14.82
CA ILE A 163 0.94 15.27 -15.27
C ILE A 163 1.64 16.62 -15.02
N GLU A 164 1.07 17.74 -15.47
CA GLU A 164 1.64 19.07 -15.24
C GLU A 164 1.86 19.35 -13.76
N TYR A 165 0.85 19.03 -12.93
CA TYR A 165 0.94 19.20 -11.49
C TYR A 165 2.04 18.30 -10.88
N PHE A 166 2.14 17.03 -11.30
CA PHE A 166 3.18 16.13 -10.86
C PHE A 166 4.57 16.65 -11.24
N CYS A 167 4.79 17.01 -12.51
CA CYS A 167 6.05 17.58 -13.01
C CYS A 167 6.46 18.81 -12.22
N LYS A 168 5.53 19.75 -12.00
CA LYS A 168 5.76 20.95 -11.18
C LYS A 168 6.18 20.62 -9.76
N LYS A 169 5.55 19.61 -9.12
CA LYS A 169 5.88 19.21 -7.74
C LYS A 169 7.21 18.46 -7.65
N MET A 170 7.58 17.71 -8.68
CA MET A 170 8.81 16.94 -8.72
C MET A 170 10.01 17.73 -9.28
N GLY A 171 9.75 18.89 -9.90
CA GLY A 171 10.77 19.70 -10.56
C GLY A 171 11.22 19.13 -11.90
N PHE A 172 10.33 18.45 -12.61
CA PHE A 172 10.60 17.90 -13.96
C PHE A 172 9.99 18.79 -15.04
N THR A 173 10.61 18.80 -16.22
CA THR A 173 9.92 19.25 -17.44
C THR A 173 8.97 18.16 -17.94
N ARG A 174 8.10 18.52 -18.88
CA ARG A 174 7.21 17.55 -19.52
C ARG A 174 8.01 16.49 -20.28
N GLU A 175 9.03 16.92 -21.02
CA GLU A 175 9.89 16.06 -21.84
C GLU A 175 10.67 15.08 -20.96
N GLU A 176 11.21 15.54 -19.82
CA GLU A 176 11.89 14.67 -18.85
C GLU A 176 10.95 13.59 -18.30
N PHE A 177 9.71 13.97 -17.95
CA PHE A 177 8.73 13.00 -17.47
C PHE A 177 8.35 11.99 -18.55
N GLU A 178 8.15 12.42 -19.80
CA GLU A 178 7.87 11.52 -20.91
C GLU A 178 9.03 10.56 -21.20
N GLN A 179 10.27 11.05 -21.09
CA GLN A 179 11.46 10.21 -21.19
C GLN A 179 11.47 9.17 -20.08
N ILE A 180 11.24 9.57 -18.82
CA ILE A 180 11.13 8.64 -17.68
C ILE A 180 10.05 7.60 -17.94
N MET A 181 8.90 7.96 -18.49
CA MET A 181 7.82 7.01 -18.79
C MET A 181 8.21 5.98 -19.86
N LYS A 182 9.09 6.34 -20.81
CA LYS A 182 9.57 5.47 -21.89
C LYS A 182 10.80 4.63 -21.51
N GLU A 183 11.54 5.03 -20.48
CA GLU A 183 12.73 4.29 -20.04
C GLU A 183 12.40 2.86 -19.58
N PRO A 184 13.33 1.91 -19.78
CA PRO A 184 13.17 0.55 -19.25
C PRO A 184 12.87 0.54 -17.76
N GLU A 185 11.97 -0.33 -17.33
CA GLU A 185 11.66 -0.48 -15.92
C GLU A 185 12.86 -1.02 -15.14
N VAL A 186 13.03 -0.50 -13.92
CA VAL A 186 14.00 -1.04 -12.98
C VAL A 186 13.25 -1.92 -11.97
N PRO A 187 13.55 -3.23 -11.91
CA PRO A 187 12.88 -4.11 -10.98
C PRO A 187 13.25 -3.76 -9.53
N HIS A 188 12.29 -3.91 -8.62
CA HIS A 188 12.48 -3.65 -7.19
C HIS A 188 13.67 -4.42 -6.60
N THR A 189 13.91 -5.63 -7.12
CA THR A 189 14.99 -6.54 -6.71
C THR A 189 16.40 -6.06 -7.09
N LYS A 190 16.54 -5.03 -7.94
CA LYS A 190 17.83 -4.39 -8.23
C LYS A 190 18.42 -3.64 -7.03
N TYR A 191 17.58 -3.28 -6.06
CA TYR A 191 17.99 -2.61 -4.82
C TYR A 191 17.99 -3.58 -3.66
N LYS A 192 18.78 -3.28 -2.62
CA LYS A 192 18.76 -4.07 -1.38
C LYS A 192 17.34 -4.13 -0.84
N SER A 193 16.88 -5.29 -0.39
CA SER A 193 15.51 -5.46 0.08
C SER A 193 15.48 -6.54 1.15
N TYR A 194 14.63 -6.38 2.16
CA TYR A 194 14.39 -7.45 3.12
C TYR A 194 13.62 -8.61 2.49
N GLU A 195 12.76 -8.32 1.53
CA GLU A 195 11.97 -9.32 0.80
C GLU A 195 12.82 -10.20 -0.12
N THR A 196 14.00 -9.72 -0.54
CA THR A 196 14.97 -10.54 -1.30
C THR A 196 15.86 -11.41 -0.42
N GLY A 197 15.65 -11.42 0.90
CA GLY A 197 16.30 -12.35 1.83
C GLY A 197 17.43 -11.78 2.66
N LEU A 198 17.63 -10.45 2.68
CA LEU A 198 18.68 -9.77 3.45
C LEU A 198 18.66 -10.11 4.96
N TYR A 199 17.49 -10.49 5.51
CA TYR A 199 17.33 -10.91 6.90
C TYR A 199 16.82 -12.34 7.11
N ARG A 200 16.88 -13.20 6.09
CA ARG A 200 16.38 -14.59 6.18
C ARG A 200 17.02 -15.39 7.33
N HIS A 201 18.28 -15.08 7.68
CA HIS A 201 18.96 -15.67 8.84
C HIS A 201 18.46 -15.09 10.17
N HIS A 202 18.19 -13.79 10.21
CA HIS A 202 17.72 -13.10 11.41
C HIS A 202 16.29 -13.47 11.78
N GLU A 203 15.41 -13.72 10.80
CA GLU A 203 14.08 -14.27 11.04
C GLU A 203 14.15 -15.63 11.74
N LYS A 204 15.06 -16.52 11.31
CA LYS A 204 15.29 -17.83 11.93
C LYS A 204 15.81 -17.73 13.38
N VAL A 205 16.70 -16.78 13.64
CA VAL A 205 17.20 -16.50 15.01
C VAL A 205 16.07 -15.94 15.88
N MET A 206 15.27 -15.03 15.34
CA MET A 206 14.16 -14.45 16.09
C MET A 206 13.05 -15.47 16.37
N THR A 207 12.77 -16.41 15.48
CA THR A 207 11.80 -17.49 15.78
C THR A 207 12.30 -18.42 16.88
N THR A 208 13.61 -18.71 16.92
CA THR A 208 14.22 -19.52 18.00
C THR A 208 14.23 -18.80 19.36
N LEU A 209 14.37 -17.47 19.38
CA LEU A 209 14.32 -16.68 20.62
C LEU A 209 12.89 -16.44 21.17
N ARG A 210 11.85 -16.93 20.49
CA ARG A 210 10.44 -16.76 20.88
C ARG A 210 10.10 -17.25 22.32
N PRO A 211 10.65 -18.37 22.83
CA PRO A 211 10.40 -18.82 24.20
C PRO A 211 10.91 -17.83 25.26
N ILE A 212 12.09 -17.25 25.05
CA ILE A 212 12.71 -16.28 25.96
C ILE A 212 11.88 -14.99 25.99
N THR A 213 11.45 -14.50 24.82
CA THR A 213 10.60 -13.29 24.75
C THR A 213 9.25 -13.48 25.46
N ARG A 214 8.70 -14.71 25.50
CA ARG A 214 7.48 -15.03 26.27
C ARG A 214 7.73 -15.02 27.77
N LEU A 215 8.91 -15.45 28.22
CA LEU A 215 9.28 -15.46 29.63
C LEU A 215 9.49 -14.04 30.15
N VAL A 216 10.18 -13.20 29.38
CA VAL A 216 10.37 -11.76 29.67
C VAL A 216 9.02 -11.04 29.72
N LYS A 217 8.10 -11.33 28.79
CA LYS A 217 6.71 -10.83 28.79
C LYS A 217 5.88 -11.21 30.03
N LYS A 218 6.26 -12.25 30.78
CA LYS A 218 5.57 -12.64 32.01
C LYS A 218 6.11 -11.90 33.25
N ILE A 219 7.32 -11.36 33.14
CA ILE A 219 8.03 -10.68 34.24
C ILE A 219 7.84 -9.16 34.17
N ILE A 220 7.67 -8.62 32.96
CA ILE A 220 7.35 -7.22 32.67
C ILE A 220 5.85 -7.08 32.44
#